data_AF-A0A392TTM2-F1
#
_entry.id   AF-A0A392TTM2-F1
#
_cell.length_a   1.000
_cell.length_b   1.000
_cell.length_c   1.000
_cell.angle_alpha   90.00
_cell.angle_beta   90.00
_cell.angle_gamma   90.00
#
_symmetry.space_group_name_H-M   'P 1'
#
loop_
_entity.id
_entity.type
_entity.pdbx_description
1 polymer ?
#
loop_
_entity_poly.entity_id
_entity_poly.type
_entity_poly.pdbx_seq_one_letter_code
_entity_poly.pdbx_strand_id
1 'polypeptide(L)' 'MQEAESGWGKVFALDGGDIEADNLIRGTCFINDTPLSAIIDTGATHSFISLDCVRKLNLK' A
#
# COMPACT_ATOMS: atom_id res chain seq x y z
N MET A 1 5.59 5.14 -14.38
CA MET A 1 4.43 4.35 -14.86
C MET A 1 3.25 5.30 -14.82
N GLN A 2 2.59 5.51 -15.96
CA GLN A 2 1.54 6.52 -16.10
C GLN A 2 0.18 5.81 -16.05
N GLU A 3 -0.72 6.33 -15.23
CA GLU A 3 -1.98 5.68 -14.89
C GLU A 3 -3.11 6.01 -15.87
N ALA A 4 -3.98 5.02 -16.09
CA ALA A 4 -5.34 5.21 -16.56
C ALA A 4 -6.30 4.86 -15.41
N GLU A 5 -7.28 5.73 -15.17
CA GLU A 5 -8.39 5.50 -14.25
C GLU A 5 -9.45 4.63 -14.91
N SER A 6 -9.81 3.53 -14.26
CA SER A 6 -11.10 2.84 -14.47
C SER A 6 -11.46 2.12 -13.19
N GLY A 7 -12.70 2.31 -12.72
CA GLY A 7 -13.22 1.92 -11.40
C GLY A 7 -13.40 0.41 -11.16
N TRP A 8 -12.48 -0.41 -11.64
CA TRP A 8 -12.41 -1.84 -11.32
C TRP A 8 -11.13 -2.10 -10.51
N GLY A 9 -11.23 -2.85 -9.42
CA GLY A 9 -10.09 -3.17 -8.55
C GLY A 9 -8.90 -3.67 -9.38
N LYS A 10 -7.75 -3.01 -9.22
CA LYS A 10 -6.52 -3.37 -9.92
C LYS A 10 -5.93 -4.61 -9.26
N VAL A 11 -5.72 -5.67 -10.04
CA VAL A 11 -5.01 -6.89 -9.59
C VAL A 11 -3.53 -6.71 -9.88
N PHE A 12 -2.70 -6.80 -8.85
CA PHE A 12 -1.24 -6.78 -8.98
C PHE A 12 -0.73 -8.21 -8.78
N ALA A 13 -0.10 -8.77 -9.81
CA ALA A 13 0.67 -10.01 -9.67
C ALA A 13 2.04 -9.64 -9.10
N LEU A 14 2.37 -10.18 -7.92
CA LEU A 14 3.68 -10.01 -7.31
C LEU A 14 4.58 -11.17 -7.77
N ASP A 15 5.74 -10.82 -8.32
CA ASP A 15 6.83 -11.75 -8.66
C ASP A 15 7.59 -12.09 -7.36
N GLY A 16 8.09 -13.32 -7.25
CA GLY A 16 8.93 -13.75 -6.13
C GLY A 16 10.23 -12.95 -5.96
N GLY A 17 10.61 -12.12 -6.94
CA GLY A 17 11.70 -11.14 -6.83
C GLY A 17 11.41 -9.94 -5.92
N ASP A 18 10.13 -9.65 -5.60
CA ASP A 18 9.72 -8.54 -4.74
C ASP A 18 9.51 -8.96 -3.27
N ILE A 19 9.89 -10.19 -2.92
CA ILE A 19 9.77 -10.72 -1.56
C ILE A 19 10.97 -10.20 -0.75
N GLU A 20 10.77 -9.14 0.03
CA GLU A 20 11.76 -8.74 1.05
C GLU A 20 11.92 -9.87 2.10
N ALA A 21 13.11 -9.95 2.70
CA ALA A 21 13.58 -11.06 3.54
C ALA A 21 12.72 -11.36 4.80
N ASP A 22 11.66 -10.59 5.04
CA ASP A 22 10.80 -10.66 6.23
C ASP A 22 9.46 -11.38 6.01
N ASN A 23 9.23 -12.01 4.86
CA ASN A 23 7.99 -12.71 4.48
C ASN A 23 6.75 -11.80 4.46
N LEU A 24 6.93 -10.48 4.39
CA LEU A 24 5.84 -9.54 4.29
C LEU A 24 5.57 -9.19 2.84
N ILE A 25 4.30 -9.24 2.46
CA ILE A 25 3.87 -8.64 1.20
C ILE A 25 3.82 -7.13 1.40
N ARG A 26 4.72 -6.40 0.74
CA ARG A 26 4.78 -4.95 0.77
C ARG A 26 4.43 -4.34 -0.58
N GLY A 27 3.92 -3.13 -0.55
CA GLY A 27 3.67 -2.32 -1.73
C GLY A 27 3.81 -0.84 -1.42
N THR A 28 3.65 -0.02 -2.46
CA THR A 28 3.49 1.43 -2.31
C THR A 28 2.03 1.77 -2.57
N CYS A 29 1.39 2.48 -1.65
CA CYS A 29 0.09 3.09 -1.88
C CYS A 29 0.22 4.62 -1.90
N PHE A 30 -0.75 5.28 -2.52
CA PHE A 30 -0.81 6.74 -2.57
C PHE A 30 -2.09 7.20 -1.87
N ILE A 31 -1.95 8.10 -0.90
CA ILE A 31 -3.06 8.79 -0.26
C ILE A 31 -2.84 10.28 -0.48
N ASN A 32 -3.76 10.95 -1.17
CA ASN A 32 -3.61 12.37 -1.58
C ASN A 32 -2.24 12.64 -2.23
N ASP A 33 -1.90 11.85 -3.25
CA ASP A 33 -0.61 11.88 -3.98
C ASP A 33 0.64 11.66 -3.11
N THR A 34 0.47 11.31 -1.83
CA THR A 34 1.59 11.04 -0.92
C THR A 34 1.91 9.55 -0.96
N PRO A 35 3.11 9.14 -1.45
CA PRO A 35 3.51 7.74 -1.43
C PRO A 35 3.79 7.26 -0.01
N LEU A 36 3.24 6.11 0.35
CA LEU A 36 3.40 5.43 1.62
C LEU A 36 3.74 3.95 1.39
N SER A 37 4.53 3.37 2.28
CA SER A 37 4.73 1.93 2.33
C SER A 37 3.49 1.28 2.94
N ALA A 38 2.98 0.24 2.28
CA ALA A 38 1.84 -0.54 2.72
C ALA A 38 2.26 -2.01 2.92
N ILE A 39 1.75 -2.64 3.97
CA ILE A 39 1.80 -4.09 4.17
C ILE A 39 0.44 -4.64 3.77
N ILE A 40 0.43 -5.68 2.93
CA ILE A 40 -0.80 -6.34 2.49
C ILE A 40 -1.03 -7.55 3.40
N ASP A 41 -1.98 -7.41 4.32
CA ASP A 41 -2.42 -8.48 5.22
C ASP A 41 -3.85 -8.90 4.85
N THR A 42 -3.99 -10.03 4.18
CA THR A 42 -5.30 -10.59 3.79
C THR A 42 -6.08 -11.18 4.97
N GLY A 43 -5.44 -11.38 6.12
CA GLY A 43 -6.06 -11.84 7.35
C GLY A 43 -6.64 -10.72 8.21
N ALA A 44 -6.33 -9.45 7.90
CA ALA A 44 -6.83 -8.31 8.65
C ALA A 44 -8.29 -8.00 8.30
N THR A 45 -9.15 -7.85 9.31
CA THR A 45 -10.54 -7.40 9.13
C THR A 45 -10.66 -5.89 8.98
N HIS A 46 -9.63 -5.14 9.41
CA HIS A 46 -9.57 -3.69 9.39
C HIS A 46 -8.17 -3.26 8.92
N SER A 47 -8.11 -2.17 8.16
CA SER A 47 -6.85 -1.54 7.78
C SER A 47 -6.38 -0.59 8.88
N PHE A 48 -5.06 -0.51 9.08
CA PHE A 48 -4.43 0.39 10.05
C PHE A 48 -3.44 1.31 9.35
N ILE A 49 -3.24 2.50 9.92
CA ILE A 49 -2.25 3.48 9.46
C ILE A 49 -1.33 3.84 10.63
N SER A 50 -0.02 3.90 10.39
CA SER A 50 0.92 4.28 11.44
C SER A 50 0.79 5.76 11.78
N LEU A 51 1.08 6.13 13.03
CA LEU A 51 1.02 7.53 13.46
C LEU A 51 1.99 8.43 12.67
N ASP A 52 3.13 7.89 12.23
CA ASP A 52 4.07 8.61 11.37
C ASP A 52 3.43 8.92 10.00
N CYS A 53 2.68 7.98 9.43
CA CYS A 53 1.92 8.23 8.19
C CYS A 53 0.81 9.25 8.40
N VAL A 54 0.08 9.19 9.53
CA VAL A 54 -0.94 10.20 9.89
C VAL A 54 -0.35 11.62 9.91
N ARG A 55 0.82 11.79 10.55
CA ARG A 55 1.54 13.08 10.57
C ARG A 55 2.00 13.49 9.17
N LYS A 56 2.53 12.55 8.38
CA LYS A 56 2.98 12.81 7.00
C LYS A 56 1.84 13.27 6.10
N LEU A 57 0.64 12.72 6.30
CA LEU A 57 -0.57 13.06 5.56
C LEU A 57 -1.30 14.29 6.12
N ASN A 58 -0.86 14.85 7.24
CA ASN A 58 -1.54 15.94 7.95
C ASN A 58 -3.02 15.63 8.27
N LEU A 59 -3.31 14.37 8.62
CA LEU A 59 -4.64 13.96 9.08
C LEU A 59 -4.81 14.33 10.56
N LYS A 60 -5.98 14.88 10.91
CA LYS A 60 -6.32 15.38 12.25
C LYS A 60 -7.08 14.35 13.07
#